data_AF-A0A9E1H134-F1
#
_entry.id   AF-A0A9E1H134-F1
#
_cell.length_a   1.000
_cell.length_b   1.000
_cell.length_c   1.000
_cell.angle_alpha   90.00
_cell.angle_beta   90.00
_cell.angle_gamma   90.00
#
_symmetry.space_group_name_H-M   'P 1'
#
loop_
_entity.id
_entity.type
_entity.pdbx_description
1 polymer ?
#
loop_
_entity_poly.entity_id
_entity_poly.type
_entity_poly.pdbx_seq_one_letter_code
_entity_poly.pdbx_strand_id
1 'polypeptide(L)'
;MASGMSKQVYRLLLKKGFDEELSREIAFTYMNTDYTATRMLGYLYRLSTPTEEMVVDEMLAILEDRERFRKKHESEEAQAAITRFYNER
;
A
#
# COMPACT_ATOMS: atom_id res chain seq x y z
N MET A 1 2.25 11.39 9.08
CA MET A 1 3.02 12.19 8.09
C MET A 1 3.26 11.32 6.88
N ALA A 2 3.11 11.82 5.66
CA ALA A 2 3.41 11.05 4.46
C ALA A 2 4.91 10.73 4.38
N SER A 3 5.24 9.50 4.01
CA SER A 3 6.62 9.03 4.05
C SER A 3 7.48 9.62 2.92
N GLY A 4 8.80 9.50 3.04
CA GLY A 4 9.72 9.88 1.97
C GLY A 4 9.47 9.12 0.67
N MET A 5 8.96 7.89 0.77
CA MET A 5 8.57 7.06 -0.36
C MET A 5 7.27 7.54 -1.02
N SER A 6 6.27 7.97 -0.24
CA SER A 6 5.04 8.58 -0.79
C SER A 6 5.36 9.79 -1.69
N LYS A 7 6.30 10.64 -1.27
CA LYS A 7 6.78 11.77 -2.10
C LYS A 7 7.47 11.32 -3.40
N GLN A 8 8.06 10.13 -3.42
CA GLN A 8 8.64 9.56 -4.64
C GLN A 8 7.55 9.02 -5.57
N VAL A 9 6.52 8.36 -5.03
CA VAL A 9 5.34 7.92 -5.80
C VAL A 9 4.72 9.12 -6.52
N TYR A 10 4.43 10.19 -5.78
CA TYR A 10 3.87 11.43 -6.34
C TYR A 10 4.71 11.97 -7.50
N ARG A 11 6.02 12.14 -7.29
CA ARG A 11 6.94 12.65 -8.33
C ARG A 11 7.01 11.75 -9.56
N LEU A 12 6.96 10.42 -9.36
CA LEU A 12 7.03 9.46 -10.46
C LEU A 12 5.73 9.45 -11.28
N LEU A 13 4.57 9.58 -10.64
CA LEU A 13 3.28 9.72 -11.33
C LEU A 13 3.26 11.01 -12.18
N LEU A 14 3.65 12.15 -11.60
CA LEU A 14 3.77 13.39 -12.37
C LEU A 14 4.74 13.27 -13.55
N LYS A 15 5.89 12.62 -13.34
CA LYS A 15 6.88 12.37 -14.41
C LYS A 15 6.31 11.53 -15.56
N LYS A 16 5.34 10.67 -15.27
CA LYS A 16 4.64 9.83 -16.26
C LYS A 16 3.46 10.54 -16.93
N GLY A 17 3.15 11.77 -16.53
CA GLY A 17 2.11 12.60 -17.14
C GLY A 17 0.72 12.42 -16.55
N PHE A 18 0.61 11.80 -15.37
CA PHE A 18 -0.67 11.70 -14.65
C PHE A 18 -1.10 13.05 -14.06
N ASP A 19 -2.42 13.22 -13.91
CA ASP A 19 -3.02 14.39 -13.29
C ASP A 19 -2.48 14.64 -11.87
N GLU A 20 -2.37 15.93 -11.48
CA GLU A 20 -1.76 16.30 -10.21
C GLU A 20 -2.62 15.91 -9.01
N GLU A 21 -3.94 16.07 -9.11
CA GLU A 21 -4.88 15.75 -8.05
C GLU A 21 -4.93 14.22 -7.83
N LEU A 22 -5.05 13.46 -8.92
CA LEU A 22 -4.99 11.99 -8.87
C LEU A 22 -3.65 11.52 -8.27
N SER A 23 -2.53 12.08 -8.74
CA SER A 23 -1.19 11.73 -8.24
C SER A 23 -1.04 12.00 -6.75
N ARG A 24 -1.60 13.13 -6.27
CA ARG A 24 -1.59 13.53 -4.87
C ARG A 24 -2.43 12.57 -4.03
N GLU A 25 -3.62 12.20 -4.51
CA GLU A 25 -4.52 11.27 -3.80
C GLU A 25 -3.89 9.88 -3.68
N ILE A 26 -3.38 9.32 -4.78
CA ILE A 26 -2.68 8.03 -4.77
C ILE A 26 -1.51 8.06 -3.80
N ALA A 27 -0.64 9.07 -3.89
CA ALA A 27 0.58 9.11 -3.11
C ALA A 27 0.35 9.34 -1.61
N PHE A 28 -0.53 10.27 -1.26
CA PHE A 28 -0.61 10.78 0.12
C PHE A 28 -1.83 10.29 0.90
N THR A 29 -2.87 9.80 0.22
CA THR A 29 -4.03 9.18 0.86
C THR A 29 -3.85 7.67 0.93
N TYR A 30 -3.57 7.03 -0.21
CA TYR A 30 -3.60 5.56 -0.31
C TYR A 30 -2.22 4.92 -0.14
N MET A 31 -1.18 5.49 -0.74
CA MET A 31 0.22 5.03 -0.66
C MET A 31 0.99 5.77 0.45
N ASN A 32 0.33 6.01 1.58
CA ASN A 32 0.81 6.91 2.64
C ASN A 32 1.79 6.28 3.66
N THR A 33 2.09 4.98 3.52
CA THR A 33 3.06 4.25 4.34
C THR A 33 4.24 3.82 3.48
N ASP A 34 5.41 3.58 4.09
CA ASP A 34 6.56 3.05 3.35
C ASP A 34 6.27 1.70 2.69
N TYR A 35 5.47 0.84 3.32
CA TYR A 35 5.08 -0.45 2.74
C TYR A 35 4.28 -0.27 1.44
N THR A 36 3.18 0.51 1.49
CA THR A 36 2.31 0.72 0.32
C THR A 36 3.03 1.52 -0.77
N ALA A 37 3.78 2.56 -0.40
CA ALA A 37 4.55 3.36 -1.34
C ALA A 37 5.65 2.57 -2.06
N THR A 38 6.38 1.71 -1.34
CA THR A 38 7.45 0.90 -1.95
C THR A 38 6.89 -0.09 -2.98
N ARG A 39 5.73 -0.69 -2.70
CA ARG A 39 5.04 -1.59 -3.64
C ARG A 39 4.62 -0.83 -4.91
N MET A 40 4.01 0.35 -4.75
CA MET A 40 3.60 1.21 -5.87
C MET A 40 4.80 1.67 -6.71
N LEU A 41 5.90 2.08 -6.07
CA LEU A 41 7.15 2.41 -6.79
C LEU A 41 7.65 1.24 -7.63
N GLY A 42 7.67 0.03 -7.05
CA GLY A 42 8.06 -1.18 -7.77
C GLY A 42 7.21 -1.41 -9.02
N TYR A 43 5.89 -1.22 -8.92
CA TYR A 43 4.97 -1.31 -10.05
C TYR A 43 5.27 -0.26 -11.13
N LEU A 44 5.32 1.02 -10.73
CA LEU A 44 5.54 2.15 -11.64
C LEU A 44 6.90 2.09 -12.35
N TYR A 45 7.94 1.51 -11.73
CA TYR A 45 9.25 1.32 -12.37
C TYR A 45 9.25 0.23 -13.45
N ARG A 46 8.36 -0.77 -13.36
CA ARG A 46 8.26 -1.85 -14.36
C ARG A 46 7.42 -1.47 -15.58
N LEU A 47 6.60 -0.43 -15.47
CA LEU A 47 5.69 0.00 -16.54
C LEU A 47 6.17 1.28 -17.20
N SER A 48 6.41 1.21 -18.50
CA SER A 48 6.83 2.38 -19.28
C SER A 48 5.71 3.41 -19.42
N THR A 49 4.52 2.97 -19.86
CA THR A 49 3.36 3.82 -20.15
C THR A 49 2.07 3.21 -19.55
N PRO A 50 1.91 3.21 -18.21
CA PRO A 50 0.69 2.75 -17.58
C PRO A 50 -0.49 3.69 -17.87
N THR A 51 -1.70 3.14 -17.96
CA THR A 51 -2.94 3.94 -17.95
C THR A 51 -3.33 4.29 -16.51
N GLU A 52 -4.26 5.23 -16.33
CA GLU A 52 -4.81 5.54 -15.01
C GLU A 52 -5.47 4.33 -14.36
N GLU A 53 -6.25 3.57 -15.12
CA GLU A 53 -6.90 2.33 -14.69
C GLU A 53 -5.87 1.33 -14.14
N MET A 54 -4.77 1.09 -14.85
CA MET A 54 -3.71 0.20 -14.38
C MET A 54 -3.09 0.64 -13.04
N VAL A 55 -2.89 1.95 -12.86
CA VAL A 55 -2.32 2.49 -11.61
C VAL A 55 -3.33 2.36 -10.46
N VAL A 56 -4.60 2.65 -10.71
CA VAL A 56 -5.68 2.53 -9.72
C VAL A 56 -5.91 1.08 -9.33
N ASP A 57 -5.89 0.15 -10.28
CA ASP A 57 -6.04 -1.29 -10.01
C ASP A 57 -4.90 -1.80 -9.14
N GLU A 58 -3.65 -1.45 -9.45
CA GLU A 58 -2.52 -1.82 -8.59
C GLU A 58 -2.64 -1.19 -7.19
N MET A 59 -3.08 0.07 -7.11
CA MET A 59 -3.31 0.74 -5.83
C MET A 59 -4.31 -0.05 -4.97
N LEU A 60 -5.44 -0.47 -5.57
CA LEU A 60 -6.45 -1.29 -4.89
C LEU A 60 -5.89 -2.65 -4.48
N ALA A 61 -5.14 -3.32 -5.35
CA ALA A 61 -4.50 -4.61 -5.04
C ALA A 61 -3.51 -4.50 -3.86
N ILE A 62 -2.70 -3.44 -3.81
CA ILE A 62 -1.77 -3.18 -2.70
C ILE A 62 -2.53 -2.94 -1.38
N LEU A 63 -3.64 -2.20 -1.42
CA LEU A 63 -4.46 -1.95 -0.24
C LEU A 63 -5.14 -3.22 0.27
N GLU A 64 -5.61 -4.06 -0.65
CA GLU A 64 -6.22 -5.35 -0.33
C GLU A 64 -5.20 -6.31 0.32
N ASP A 65 -3.99 -6.37 -0.23
CA ASP A 65 -2.87 -7.15 0.35
C ASP A 65 -2.52 -6.67 1.77
N ARG A 66 -2.47 -5.35 1.98
CA ARG A 66 -2.24 -4.77 3.31
C ARG A 66 -3.32 -5.21 4.30
N GLU A 67 -4.57 -5.19 3.86
CA GLU A 67 -5.70 -5.56 4.70
C GLU A 67 -5.73 -7.06 5.03
N ARG A 68 -5.39 -7.91 4.06
CA ARG A 68 -5.16 -9.35 4.30
C ARG A 68 -4.09 -9.59 5.36
N PHE A 69 -2.97 -8.88 5.27
CA PHE A 69 -1.89 -8.99 6.26
C PHE A 69 -2.33 -8.57 7.67
N ARG A 70 -3.04 -7.44 7.79
CA ARG A 70 -3.60 -6.97 9.07
C ARG A 70 -4.53 -8.00 9.70
N LYS A 71 -5.49 -8.51 8.93
CA LYS A 71 -6.45 -9.53 9.40
C LYS A 71 -5.77 -10.82 9.84
N LYS A 72 -4.72 -11.25 9.12
CA LYS A 72 -3.92 -12.42 9.50
C LYS A 72 -3.26 -12.21 10.85
N HIS A 73 -2.65 -11.04 11.07
CA HIS A 73 -1.98 -10.72 12.33
C HIS A 73 -2.95 -10.70 13.51
N GLU A 74 -4.12 -10.06 13.33
CA GLU A 74 -5.18 -10.04 14.36
C GLU A 74 -5.68 -11.45 14.72
N SER A 75 -5.80 -12.33 13.72
CA SER A 75 -6.18 -13.72 13.96
C SER A 75 -5.09 -14.50 14.71
N GLU A 76 -3.81 -14.30 14.38
CA GLU A 76 -2.67 -14.93 15.06
C GLU A 76 -2.57 -14.48 16.53
N GLU A 77 -2.78 -13.19 16.80
CA GLU A 77 -2.81 -12.65 18.17
C GLU A 77 -3.96 -13.24 19.00
N ALA A 78 -5.17 -13.33 18.41
CA ALA A 78 -6.32 -13.94 19.07
C ALA A 78 -6.07 -15.42 19.40
N GLN A 79 -5.46 -16.18 18.47
CA GLN A 79 -5.10 -17.58 18.68
C GLN A 79 -4.02 -17.74 19.78
N ALA A 80 -3.03 -16.85 19.81
CA ALA A 80 -1.99 -16.85 20.84
C ALA A 80 -2.57 -16.57 22.22
N ALA A 81 -3.52 -15.63 22.35
CA ALA A 81 -4.21 -15.33 23.60
C ALA A 81 -5.02 -16.54 24.11
N ILE A 82 -5.76 -17.22 23.24
CA ILE A 82 -6.50 -18.43 23.57
C ILE A 82 -5.56 -19.54 24.06
N THR A 83 -4.45 -19.77 23.33
CA THR A 83 -3.47 -20.81 23.69
C THR A 83 -2.85 -20.57 25.06
N ARG A 84 -2.52 -19.32 25.41
CA ARG A 84 -2.01 -18.98 26.75
C ARG A 84 -3.03 -19.32 27.84
N PHE A 85 -4.30 -18.97 27.65
CA PHE A 85 -5.36 -19.31 28.61
C PHE A 85 -5.49 -20.82 28.85
N TYR A 86 -5.34 -21.65 27.81
CA TYR A 86 -5.37 -23.10 27.98
C TYR A 86 -4.14 -23.67 28.70
N ASN A 87 -2.96 -23.07 28.50
CA ASN A 87 -1.70 -23.55 29.09
C ASN A 87 -1.45 -23.03 30.51
N GLU A 88 -2.16 -21.98 30.93
CA GLU A 88 -2.10 -21.41 32.29
C GLU A 88 -3.15 -22.02 33.24
N ARG A 89 -3.90 -23.03 32.80
CA ARG A 89 -4.75 -23.91 33.64
C ARG A 89 -4.02 -25.21 33.95
#